data_AF-A0A932VB96-F1
#
_entry.id   AF-A0A932VB96-F1
#
_cell.length_a   1.000
_cell.length_b   1.000
_cell.length_c   1.000
_cell.angle_alpha   90.00
_cell.angle_beta   90.00
_cell.angle_gamma   90.00
#
_symmetry.space_group_name_H-M   'P 1'
#
loop_
_entity.id
_entity.type
_entity.pdbx_description
1 polymer ?
#
loop_
_entity_poly.entity_id
_entity_poly.type
_entity_poly.pdbx_seq_one_letter_code
_entity_poly.pdbx_strand_id
1 'polypeptide(L)' 'MKRKKEKDANEPQGRLTPIPDFLPPPEELLPSEETIKITIALDAKTLKFFKGYAGKAGLKYQRLIREVLKGYARRYG' A
#
# COMPACT_ATOMS: atom_id res chain seq x y z
N MET A 1 -23.10 45.74 3.24
CA MET A 1 -23.64 44.76 4.22
C MET A 1 -22.63 43.63 4.38
N LYS A 2 -22.05 43.44 5.58
CA LYS A 2 -21.07 42.36 5.84
C LYS A 2 -21.82 41.10 6.28
N ARG A 3 -21.61 39.95 5.62
CA ARG A 3 -22.23 38.67 6.00
C ARG A 3 -21.67 38.20 7.34
N LYS A 4 -22.57 37.85 8.27
CA LYS A 4 -22.24 37.25 9.57
C LYS A 4 -21.82 35.80 9.30
N LYS A 5 -20.55 35.44 9.57
CA LYS A 5 -20.11 34.05 9.51
C LYS A 5 -20.65 33.34 10.76
N GLU A 6 -21.50 32.33 10.57
CA GLU A 6 -21.92 31.43 11.64
C GLU A 6 -20.73 30.55 12.04
N LYS A 7 -20.59 30.30 13.35
CA LYS A 7 -19.51 29.47 13.88
C LYS A 7 -19.82 28.01 13.58
N ASP A 8 -18.88 27.34 12.91
CA ASP A 8 -18.98 25.93 12.58
C ASP A 8 -18.80 25.09 13.86
N ALA A 9 -19.72 24.16 14.13
CA ALA A 9 -19.71 23.36 15.35
C ALA A 9 -18.50 22.40 15.44
N ASN A 10 -17.86 22.13 14.30
CA ASN A 10 -16.66 21.28 14.21
C ASN A 10 -15.35 22.07 14.29
N GLU A 11 -15.39 23.39 14.53
CA GLU A 11 -14.18 24.19 14.65
C GLU A 11 -13.48 23.91 16.00
N PRO A 12 -12.19 23.53 16.00
CA PRO A 12 -11.48 23.20 17.23
C PRO A 12 -11.40 24.41 18.16
N GLN A 13 -11.91 24.27 19.39
CA GLN A 13 -11.96 25.34 20.38
C GLN A 13 -10.78 25.23 21.36
N GLY A 14 -10.09 26.35 21.63
CA GLY A 14 -9.08 26.43 22.68
C GLY A 14 -7.68 26.83 22.19
N ARG A 15 -6.66 26.58 23.02
CA ARG A 15 -5.26 26.91 22.74
C ARG A 15 -4.67 25.84 21.81
N LEU A 16 -4.70 26.10 20.51
CA LEU A 16 -4.22 25.17 19.49
C LEU A 16 -2.70 25.04 19.57
N THR A 17 -2.21 23.80 19.44
CA THR A 17 -0.77 23.53 19.31
C THR A 17 -0.47 23.40 17.81
N PRO A 18 0.44 24.21 17.24
CA PRO A 18 0.83 24.06 15.84
C PRO A 18 1.57 22.74 15.67
N ILE A 19 0.98 21.83 14.89
CA ILE A 19 1.62 20.59 14.46
C ILE A 19 2.27 20.89 13.11
N PRO A 20 3.59 20.65 12.94
CA PRO A 20 4.23 20.78 11.64
C PRO A 20 3.60 19.78 10.66
N ASP A 21 3.37 20.20 9.43
CA ASP A 21 2.88 19.30 8.38
C ASP A 21 3.95 18.25 8.11
N PHE A 22 3.67 17.01 8.52
CA PHE A 22 4.58 15.87 8.42
C PHE A 22 4.14 14.88 7.35
N LEU A 23 3.05 15.20 6.63
CA LEU A 23 2.58 14.32 5.57
C LEU A 23 3.50 14.50 4.37
N PRO A 24 4.17 13.43 3.91
CA PRO A 24 4.89 13.50 2.65
C PRO A 24 3.88 13.80 1.53
N PRO A 25 4.29 14.53 0.49
CA PRO A 25 3.43 14.84 -0.64
C PRO A 25 2.91 13.53 -1.29
N PRO A 26 1.75 13.56 -1.99
CA PRO A 26 1.14 12.39 -2.62
C PRO A 26 2.10 11.53 -3.45
N GLU A 27 3.08 12.18 -4.08
CA GLU A 27 4.12 11.56 -4.91
C GLU A 27 5.11 10.73 -4.07
N GLU A 28 5.38 11.12 -2.82
CA GLU A 28 6.26 10.42 -1.88
C GLU A 28 5.51 9.38 -1.03
N LEU A 29 4.17 9.48 -0.93
CA LEU A 29 3.32 8.50 -0.23
C LEU A 29 3.30 7.13 -0.94
N LEU A 30 3.65 7.08 -2.22
CA LEU A 30 3.64 5.87 -3.04
C LEU A 30 5.03 5.63 -3.65
N PRO A 31 6.01 5.12 -2.87
CA PRO A 31 7.27 4.66 -3.46
C PRO A 31 6.95 3.60 -4.52
N SER A 32 7.17 3.97 -5.78
CA SER A 32 7.01 3.06 -6.90
C SER A 32 8.17 2.08 -6.86
N GLU A 33 7.93 0.86 -6.38
CA GLU A 33 8.97 -0.17 -6.41
C GLU A 33 9.32 -0.47 -7.87
N GLU A 34 10.60 -0.30 -8.22
CA GLU A 34 11.09 -0.63 -9.55
C GLU A 34 10.94 -2.13 -9.78
N THR A 35 10.19 -2.52 -10.82
CA THR A 35 9.88 -3.94 -11.07
C THR A 35 10.61 -4.46 -12.30
N ILE A 36 11.55 -5.36 -12.06
CA ILE A 36 12.28 -6.05 -13.13
C ILE A 36 11.52 -7.33 -13.51
N LYS A 37 11.24 -7.48 -14.81
CA LYS A 37 10.64 -8.70 -15.36
C LYS A 37 11.72 -9.76 -15.56
N ILE A 38 11.48 -10.95 -15.02
CA ILE A 38 12.33 -12.11 -15.19
C ILE A 38 11.51 -13.30 -15.67
N THR A 39 12.18 -14.27 -16.29
CA THR A 39 11.62 -15.59 -16.59
C THR A 39 12.22 -16.60 -15.62
N ILE A 40 11.37 -17.35 -14.93
CA ILE A 40 11.77 -18.41 -13.99
C ILE A 40 10.94 -19.66 -14.26
N ALA A 41 11.59 -20.83 -14.24
CA ALA A 41 10.91 -22.10 -14.32
C ALA A 41 10.38 -22.50 -12.93
N LEU A 42 9.09 -22.86 -12.86
CA LEU A 42 8.45 -23.39 -11.65
C LEU A 42 7.84 -24.74 -11.99
N ASP A 43 7.87 -25.67 -11.04
CA ASP A 43 7.23 -26.97 -11.21
C ASP A 43 5.70 -26.85 -11.18
N ALA A 44 5.03 -27.84 -11.76
CA ALA A 44 3.58 -27.85 -11.90
C ALA A 44 2.83 -27.87 -10.55
N LYS A 45 3.42 -28.49 -9.52
CA LYS A 45 2.80 -28.61 -8.19
C LYS A 45 2.80 -27.26 -7.48
N THR A 46 3.92 -26.54 -7.55
CA THR A 46 4.04 -25.16 -7.05
C THR A 46 3.06 -24.23 -7.75
N LEU A 47 2.97 -24.32 -9.08
CA LEU A 47 2.04 -23.47 -9.84
C LEU A 47 0.57 -23.75 -9.50
N LYS A 48 0.22 -25.03 -9.31
CA LYS A 48 -1.13 -25.46 -8.89
C LYS A 48 -1.49 -24.94 -7.50
N PHE A 49 -0.54 -24.97 -6.56
CA PHE A 49 -0.73 -24.44 -5.22
C PHE A 49 -1.12 -22.95 -5.25
N PHE A 50 -0.34 -22.11 -5.93
CA PHE A 50 -0.62 -20.68 -6.00
C PHE A 50 -1.91 -20.35 -6.76
N LYS A 51 -2.20 -21.06 -7.86
CA LYS A 51 -3.47 -20.89 -8.59
C LYS A 51 -4.68 -21.23 -7.73
N GLY A 52 -4.62 -22.29 -6.93
CA GLY A 52 -5.70 -22.70 -6.05
C GLY A 52 -6.02 -21.67 -4.97
N TYR A 53 -5.00 -21.07 -4.36
CA TYR A 53 -5.19 -20.02 -3.35
C TYR A 53 -5.65 -18.70 -3.99
N ALA A 54 -5.04 -18.32 -5.11
CA ALA A 54 -5.39 -17.14 -5.89
C ALA A 54 -6.87 -17.11 -6.31
N GLY A 55 -7.39 -18.24 -6.80
CA GLY A 55 -8.79 -18.37 -7.19
C GLY A 55 -9.77 -18.18 -6.02
N LYS A 56 -9.42 -18.66 -4.82
CA LYS A 56 -10.24 -18.48 -3.61
C LYS A 56 -10.23 -17.03 -3.10
N ALA A 57 -9.08 -16.36 -3.22
CA ALA A 57 -8.88 -15.01 -2.69
C ALA A 57 -9.21 -13.89 -3.70
N GLY A 58 -9.54 -14.21 -4.95
CA GLY A 58 -9.76 -13.21 -6.01
C GLY A 58 -8.49 -12.44 -6.40
N LEU A 59 -7.32 -13.05 -6.23
CA LEU A 59 -6.01 -12.42 -6.50
C LEU A 59 -5.34 -13.03 -7.72
N LYS A 60 -4.38 -12.31 -8.32
CA LYS A 60 -3.49 -12.88 -9.35
C LYS A 60 -2.44 -13.76 -8.68
N TYR A 61 -2.25 -15.00 -9.14
CA TYR A 61 -1.28 -15.93 -8.55
C TYR A 61 0.16 -15.39 -8.61
N GLN A 62 0.50 -14.58 -9.61
CA GLN A 62 1.81 -13.93 -9.71
C GLN A 62 2.09 -12.98 -8.54
N ARG A 63 1.05 -12.35 -7.97
CA ARG A 63 1.18 -11.50 -6.79
C ARG A 63 1.61 -12.32 -5.58
N LEU A 64 0.99 -13.49 -5.38
CA LEU A 64 1.35 -14.39 -4.28
C LEU A 64 2.81 -14.85 -4.38
N ILE A 65 3.26 -15.24 -5.58
CA ILE A 65 4.65 -15.63 -5.82
C ILE A 65 5.60 -14.46 -5.48
N ARG A 66 5.26 -13.24 -5.91
CA ARG A 66 6.05 -12.04 -5.64
C ARG A 66 6.17 -11.74 -4.14
N GLU A 67 5.08 -11.85 -3.39
CA GLU A 67 5.10 -11.62 -1.93
C GLU A 67 5.95 -12.66 -1.19
N VAL A 68 5.91 -13.93 -1.62
CA VAL A 68 6.77 -14.98 -1.05
C VAL A 68 8.24 -14.67 -1.30
N LEU A 69 8.62 -14.32 -2.54
CA LEU A 69 10.01 -13.96 -2.86
C LEU A 69 10.47 -12.71 -2.11
N LYS A 70 9.59 -11.70 -2.01
CA LYS A 70 9.85 -10.47 -1.26
C LYS A 70 10.07 -10.74 0.22
N GLY A 71 9.24 -11.60 0.83
CA GLY A 71 9.39 -12.01 2.23
C GLY A 71 10.66 -12.82 2.48
N TYR A 72 11.02 -13.72 1.55
CA TYR A 72 12.28 -14.47 1.62
C TYR A 72 13.49 -13.54 1.54
N ALA A 73 13.53 -12.63 0.57
CA ALA A 73 14.61 -11.67 0.42
C ALA A 73 14.75 -10.75 1.64
N ARG A 74 13.64 -10.24 2.20
CA ARG A 74 13.67 -9.42 3.44
C ARG A 74 14.20 -10.17 4.66
N ARG A 75 14.10 -11.50 4.69
CA ARG A 75 14.54 -12.32 5.82
C ARG A 75 16.01 -12.71 5.73
N TYR A 76 16.52 -12.88 4.52
CA TYR A 76 17.84 -13.47 4.26
C TYR A 76 18.79 -12.60 3.44
N GLY A 77 18.35 -11.44 2.96
CA GLY A 77 19.17 -10.40 2.33
C GLY A 77 19.45 -9.27 3.31
#